data_AF-A0A920RMG2-F1
#
_entry.id   AF-A0A920RMG2-F1
#
_cell.length_a   1.000
_cell.length_b   1.000
_cell.length_c   1.000
_cell.angle_alpha   90.00
_cell.angle_beta   90.00
_cell.angle_gamma   90.00
#
_symmetry.space_group_name_H-M   'P 1'
#
loop_
_entity.id
_entity.type
_entity.pdbx_description
1 polymer ?
#
loop_
_entity_poly.entity_id
_entity_poly.type
_entity_poly.pdbx_seq_one_letter_code
_entity_poly.pdbx_strand_id
1 'polypeptide(L)' 'MIFPGLCDTEILEKRPTPTPREVLDLSLDPLDVAEAVLFVARLHPRAVVPELQLLPSRL' A
#
# COMPACT_ATOMS: atom_id res chain seq x y z
N MET A 1 1.32 -11.75 -5.11
CA MET A 1 1.40 -11.11 -3.77
C MET A 1 1.55 -9.60 -3.95
N ILE A 2 0.92 -8.80 -3.10
CA ILE A 2 1.09 -7.34 -3.12
C ILE A 2 1.75 -6.93 -1.80
N PHE A 3 2.85 -6.20 -1.89
CA PHE A 3 3.68 -5.77 -0.78
C PHE A 3 3.60 -4.23 -0.67
N PRO A 4 2.60 -3.69 0.04
CA PRO A 4 2.53 -2.27 0.30
C PRO A 4 3.60 -1.84 1.32
N GLY A 5 4.17 -0.65 1.10
CA GLY A 5 5.02 0.05 2.06
C GLY A 5 4.21 0.63 3.22
N LEU A 6 4.65 1.76 3.77
CA LEU A 6 3.88 2.44 4.82
C LEU A 6 2.51 2.89 4.25
N CYS A 7 1.43 2.45 4.88
CA CYS A 7 0.05 2.73 4.49
C CYS A 7 -0.75 3.17 5.71
N ASP A 8 -1.44 4.30 5.62
CA ASP A 8 -2.19 4.89 6.72
C ASP A 8 -3.43 4.05 7.02
N THR A 9 -3.30 3.17 8.03
CA THR A 9 -4.30 2.20 8.44
C THR A 9 -4.31 2.08 9.95
N GLU A 10 -5.38 1.53 10.50
CA GLU A 10 -5.59 1.36 11.94
C GLU A 10 -4.55 0.40 12.56
N ILE A 11 -3.80 -0.36 11.76
CA ILE A 11 -2.68 -1.17 12.27
C ILE A 11 -1.56 -0.31 12.84
N LEU A 12 -1.39 0.93 12.35
CA LEU A 12 -0.35 1.85 12.80
C LEU A 12 -0.62 2.38 14.22
N GLU A 13 -1.88 2.43 14.63
CA GLU A 13 -2.30 2.80 15.99
C GLU A 13 -1.83 1.80 17.05
N LYS A 14 -1.51 0.57 16.63
CA LYS A 14 -1.06 -0.51 17.51
C LYS A 14 0.45 -0.49 17.75
N ARG A 15 1.19 0.46 17.15
CA ARG A 15 2.64 0.58 17.33
C ARG A 15 2.97 1.12 18.73
N PRO A 16 4.02 0.60 19.40
CA PRO A 16 4.47 1.14 20.69
C PRO A 16 4.85 2.62 20.62
N THR A 17 5.43 3.03 19.49
CA THR A 17 5.72 4.43 19.17
C THR A 17 4.83 4.84 17.99
N PRO A 18 3.95 5.84 18.17
CA PRO A 18 3.10 6.33 17.09
C PRO A 18 3.93 6.80 15.90
N THR A 19 3.40 6.60 14.70
CA THR A 19 3.99 7.17 13.49
C THR A 19 3.60 8.65 13.43
N PRO A 20 4.56 9.59 13.26
CA PRO A 20 4.24 11.02 13.22
C PRO A 20 3.26 11.35 12.09
N ARG A 21 2.39 12.35 12.29
CA ARG A 21 1.34 12.69 11.31
C ARG A 21 1.95 13.14 9.99
N GLU A 22 3.03 13.91 10.03
CA GLU A 22 3.76 14.38 8.85
C GLU A 22 4.32 13.23 7.99
N VAL A 23 4.58 12.06 8.59
CA VAL A 23 5.00 10.85 7.87
C VAL A 23 3.79 10.14 7.28
N LEU A 24 2.66 10.09 7.99
CA LEU A 24 1.41 9.50 7.49
C LEU A 24 0.86 10.26 6.28
N ASP A 25 0.96 11.59 6.30
CA ASP A 25 0.54 12.47 5.18
C ASP A 25 1.32 12.21 3.88
N LEU A 26 2.50 11.57 3.97
CA LEU A 26 3.33 11.17 2.83
C LEU A 26 3.25 9.67 2.52
N SER A 27 2.48 8.91 3.30
CA SER A 27 2.32 7.46 3.17
C SER A 27 1.27 7.08 2.12
N LEU A 28 1.08 5.78 1.87
CA LEU A 28 -0.01 5.31 1.02
C LEU A 28 -1.36 5.47 1.71
N ASP A 29 -2.39 5.79 0.94
CA ASP A 29 -3.77 5.60 1.35
C ASP A 29 -4.18 4.13 1.09
N PRO A 30 -5.04 3.51 1.93
CA PRO A 30 -5.55 2.16 1.66
C PRO A 30 -6.20 1.98 0.28
N LEU A 31 -6.79 3.05 -0.28
CA LEU A 31 -7.35 3.06 -1.62
C LEU A 31 -6.29 2.93 -2.71
N ASP A 32 -5.07 3.44 -2.50
CA ASP A 32 -3.96 3.23 -3.45
C ASP A 32 -3.64 1.73 -3.60
N VAL A 33 -3.67 0.99 -2.48
CA VAL A 33 -3.48 -0.47 -2.47
C VAL A 33 -4.65 -1.18 -3.12
N ALA A 34 -5.88 -0.73 -2.87
CA ALA A 34 -7.08 -1.31 -3.48
C ALA A 34 -7.11 -1.10 -5.01
N GLU A 35 -6.70 0.06 -5.49
CA GLU A 35 -6.56 0.34 -6.93
C GLU A 35 -5.49 -0.55 -7.57
N ALA A 36 -4.36 -0.77 -6.89
CA ALA A 36 -3.33 -1.70 -7.35
C ALA A 36 -3.84 -3.15 -7.42
N VAL A 37 -4.63 -3.60 -6.43
CA VAL A 37 -5.31 -4.90 -6.45
C VAL A 37 -6.23 -4.99 -7.67
N LEU A 38 -7.07 -3.98 -7.89
CA LEU A 38 -8.02 -3.95 -9.01
C LEU A 38 -7.28 -3.94 -10.36
N PHE A 39 -6.19 -3.19 -10.48
CA PHE A 39 -5.34 -3.18 -11.67
C PHE A 39 -4.84 -4.59 -12.01
N VAL A 40 -4.26 -5.30 -11.04
CA VAL A 40 -3.78 -6.68 -11.25
C VAL A 40 -4.94 -7.62 -11.56
N ALA A 41 -6.06 -7.50 -10.85
CA ALA A 41 -7.24 -8.34 -11.05
C ALA A 41 -7.89 -8.18 -12.44
N ARG A 42 -7.70 -7.03 -13.10
CA ARG A 42 -8.24 -6.74 -14.44
C ARG A 42 -7.36 -7.21 -15.60
N LEU A 43 -6.19 -7.78 -15.33
CA LEU A 43 -5.32 -8.31 -16.38
C LEU A 43 -5.98 -9.47 -17.13
N HIS A 44 -5.58 -9.68 -18.39
CA HIS A 44 -6.01 -10.86 -19.14
C HIS A 44 -5.60 -12.13 -18.37
N PRO A 45 -6.43 -13.20 -18.31
CA PRO A 45 -6.12 -14.46 -17.62
C PRO A 45 -4.80 -15.18 -17.98
N ARG A 46 -4.07 -14.72 -19.00
CA ARG A 46 -2.77 -15.28 -19.42
C ARG A 46 -1.59 -14.56 -18.77
N ALA A 47 -1.84 -13.37 -18.23
CA ALA A 47 -0.84 -12.56 -17.56
C ALA A 47 -0.99 -12.76 -16.06
N VAL A 48 0.13 -12.94 -15.38
CA VAL A 48 0.21 -13.07 -13.93
C VAL A 48 1.25 -12.08 -13.44
N VAL A 49 0.88 -11.27 -12.45
CA VAL A 49 1.82 -10.48 -11.67
C VAL A 49 2.14 -11.30 -10.42
N PRO A 50 3.29 -12.02 -10.39
CA PRO A 50 3.61 -12.87 -9.26
C PRO A 50 3.77 -12.04 -7.98
N GLU A 51 4.38 -10.86 -8.11
CA GLU A 51 4.66 -9.93 -7.03
C GLU A 51 4.55 -8.48 -7.50
N LEU A 52 4.05 -7.61 -6.63
CA LEU A 52 3.98 -6.16 -6.82
C LEU A 52 4.41 -5.45 -5.54
N GLN A 53 5.41 -4.58 -5.65
CA GLN A 53 5.79 -3.66 -4.57
C GLN A 53 5.16 -2.30 -4.85
N LEU A 54 4.48 -1.74 -3.85
CA LEU A 54 3.88 -0.41 -3.91
C LEU A 54 4.41 0.41 -2.74
N LEU A 55 5.10 1.51 -3.02
CA LEU A 55 5.76 2.32 -1.99
C LEU A 55 5.31 3.78 -2.10
N PRO A 56 5.25 4.50 -0.97
CA PRO A 56 5.09 5.94 -0.97
C PRO A 56 6.23 6.62 -1.75
N SER A 57 5.93 7.68 -2.50
CA SER A 57 6.89 8.29 -3.42
C SER A 57 7.83 9.32 -2.78
N ARG A 58 7.57 9.72 -1.52
CA ARG A 58 8.24 10.85 -0.86
C ARG A 58 8.65 10.58 0.59
N LEU A 59 8.66 9.32 1.01
CA LEU A 59 9.08 8.89 2.35
C LEU A 59 10.54 8.44 2.40
#